data_AF-A0A077ZFV8-F1
#
_entry.id   AF-A0A077ZFV8-F1
#
_cell.length_a   1.000
_cell.length_b   1.000
_cell.length_c   1.000
_cell.angle_alpha   90.00
_cell.angle_beta   90.00
_cell.angle_gamma   90.00
#
_symmetry.space_group_name_H-M   'P 1'
#
loop_
_entity.id
_entity.type
_entity.pdbx_description
1 polymer ?
#
loop_
_entity_poly.entity_id
_entity_poly.type
_entity_poly.pdbx_seq_one_letter_code
_entity_poly.pdbx_strand_id
1 'polypeptide(L)'
;MRREYSVDDFRAVVHFMQTNVPDISIATDVICGFPTETDEVDTHAFEGRFAVGFQGSFFEDFSETMKLIDQYKFPTVFINQFYPRPGTKAAAMKLLPTEVVKQRTKMLTALFHSYQPYANRVGRVYKVLVAEKAFRGDFLVAHNKAYEQVGYG
;
A
#
# COMPACT_ATOMS: atom_id res chain seq x y z
N MET A 1 3.53 -15.52 -7.13
CA MET A 1 2.15 -15.63 -7.69
C MET A 1 2.22 -15.97 -9.17
N ARG A 2 1.40 -16.88 -9.72
CA ARG A 2 1.21 -16.97 -11.19
C ARG A 2 0.34 -15.82 -11.68
N ARG A 3 0.71 -14.58 -11.34
CA ARG A 3 0.08 -13.40 -11.93
C ARG A 3 0.59 -13.34 -13.36
N GLU A 4 -0.31 -13.15 -14.30
CA GLU A 4 0.01 -12.95 -15.73
C GLU A 4 0.56 -11.53 -16.00
N TYR A 5 1.01 -10.86 -14.95
CA TYR A 5 1.53 -9.50 -15.00
C TYR A 5 2.70 -9.36 -14.03
N SER A 6 3.64 -8.53 -14.42
CA SER A 6 4.83 -8.14 -13.71
C SER A 6 4.60 -6.88 -12.87
N VAL A 7 5.60 -6.51 -12.08
CA VAL A 7 5.61 -5.21 -11.40
C VAL A 7 5.59 -4.06 -12.42
N ASP A 8 6.23 -4.20 -13.57
CA ASP A 8 6.24 -3.15 -14.60
C ASP A 8 4.87 -2.97 -15.26
N ASP A 9 4.11 -4.05 -15.42
CA ASP A 9 2.71 -3.96 -15.87
C ASP A 9 1.85 -3.20 -14.85
N PHE A 10 2.05 -3.45 -13.55
CA PHE A 10 1.38 -2.68 -12.50
C PHE A 10 1.76 -1.19 -12.57
N ARG A 11 3.06 -0.87 -12.72
CA ARG A 11 3.55 0.51 -12.88
C ARG A 11 2.92 1.19 -14.10
N ALA A 12 2.81 0.48 -15.22
CA ALA A 12 2.20 1.00 -16.45
C ALA A 12 0.73 1.36 -16.24
N VAL A 13 -0.05 0.50 -15.56
CA VAL A 13 -1.45 0.77 -15.25
C VAL A 13 -1.59 1.98 -14.32
N VAL A 14 -0.80 2.06 -13.24
CA VAL A 14 -0.85 3.19 -12.30
C VAL A 14 -0.48 4.49 -13.01
N HIS A 15 0.58 4.48 -13.82
CA HIS A 15 1.01 5.65 -14.58
C HIS A 15 -0.05 6.10 -15.59
N PHE A 16 -0.65 5.16 -16.32
CA PHE A 16 -1.73 5.47 -17.26
C PHE A 16 -2.91 6.15 -16.57
N MET A 17 -3.33 5.63 -15.41
CA MET A 17 -4.42 6.22 -14.63
C MET A 17 -4.08 7.63 -14.13
N GLN A 18 -2.91 7.82 -13.52
CA GLN A 18 -2.48 9.12 -13.00
C GLN A 18 -2.32 10.18 -14.09
N THR A 19 -1.89 9.78 -15.29
CA THR A 19 -1.72 10.68 -16.44
C THR A 19 -3.06 11.11 -17.05
N ASN A 20 -4.03 10.18 -17.14
CA ASN A 20 -5.28 10.43 -17.88
C ASN A 20 -6.45 10.86 -16.99
N VAL A 21 -6.37 10.66 -15.68
CA VAL A 21 -7.42 11.04 -14.72
C VAL A 21 -6.81 11.94 -13.65
N PRO A 22 -6.84 13.28 -13.86
CA PRO A 22 -6.30 14.23 -12.90
C PRO A 22 -6.90 14.02 -11.51
N ASP A 23 -6.03 14.08 -10.50
CA ASP A 23 -6.37 13.88 -9.09
C ASP A 23 -6.98 12.50 -8.75
N ILE A 24 -6.82 11.46 -9.59
CA ILE A 24 -7.31 10.12 -9.26
C ILE A 24 -6.74 9.63 -7.91
N SER A 25 -7.63 9.14 -7.06
CA SER A 25 -7.28 8.42 -5.84
C SER A 25 -7.23 6.93 -6.15
N ILE A 26 -6.07 6.30 -5.91
CA ILE A 26 -5.87 4.87 -6.16
C ILE A 26 -5.79 4.15 -4.82
N ALA A 27 -6.66 3.17 -4.63
CA ALA A 27 -6.58 2.20 -3.55
C ALA A 27 -5.97 0.90 -4.07
N THR A 28 -5.20 0.21 -3.22
CA THR A 28 -4.61 -1.08 -3.59
C THR A 28 -4.59 -2.05 -2.42
N ASP A 29 -4.71 -3.34 -2.72
CA ASP A 29 -4.53 -4.43 -1.77
C ASP A 29 -3.10 -4.96 -1.83
N VAL A 30 -2.47 -5.14 -0.67
CA VAL A 30 -1.19 -5.82 -0.55
C VAL A 30 -1.36 -7.05 0.33
N ILE A 31 -0.89 -8.18 -0.18
CA ILE A 31 -0.80 -9.43 0.59
C ILE A 31 0.65 -9.56 1.05
N CYS A 32 0.86 -9.63 2.37
CA CYS A 32 2.15 -9.96 2.96
C CYS A 32 2.22 -11.45 3.26
N GLY A 33 3.36 -12.08 2.98
CA GLY A 33 3.59 -13.47 3.33
C GLY A 33 3.06 -14.46 2.30
N PHE A 34 2.89 -14.04 1.04
CA PHE A 34 2.52 -14.96 -0.02
C PHE A 34 3.58 -16.09 -0.11
N PRO A 35 3.20 -17.36 -0.31
CA PRO A 35 4.14 -18.50 -0.18
C PRO A 35 5.33 -18.52 -1.16
N THR A 36 5.33 -17.66 -2.18
CA THR A 36 6.45 -17.51 -3.12
C THR A 36 7.32 -16.30 -2.83
N GLU A 37 6.96 -15.43 -1.88
CA GLU A 37 7.87 -14.39 -1.43
C GLU A 37 9.09 -15.06 -0.79
N THR A 38 10.30 -14.63 -1.14
CA THR A 38 11.55 -15.19 -0.60
C THR A 38 11.56 -15.17 0.93
N ASP A 39 12.03 -16.25 1.56
CA ASP A 39 12.03 -16.44 3.02
C ASP A 39 13.37 -16.13 3.69
N GLU A 40 14.37 -15.69 2.91
CA GLU A 40 15.66 -15.23 3.42
C GLU A 40 15.43 -14.03 4.33
N VAL A 41 15.58 -14.24 5.64
CA VAL A 41 15.36 -13.21 6.66
C VAL A 41 16.69 -12.92 7.31
N ASP A 42 17.32 -11.81 6.94
CA ASP A 42 18.36 -11.24 7.79
C ASP A 42 17.71 -10.34 8.86
N THR A 43 17.47 -10.91 10.03
CA THR A 43 16.91 -10.21 11.19
C THR A 43 17.75 -9.02 11.65
N HIS A 44 19.01 -8.91 11.22
CA HIS A 44 19.92 -7.85 11.64
C HIS A 44 19.71 -6.52 10.90
N ALA A 45 18.98 -6.49 9.79
CA ALA A 45 18.73 -5.25 9.03
C ALA A 45 17.70 -4.31 9.67
N PHE A 46 16.94 -4.76 10.69
CA PHE A 46 15.79 -4.02 11.20
C PHE A 46 16.15 -2.84 12.12
N GLU A 47 17.31 -2.84 12.78
CA GLU A 47 17.62 -1.81 13.78
C GLU A 47 18.11 -0.48 13.20
N GLY A 48 18.37 -0.40 11.89
CA GLY A 48 18.81 0.82 11.22
C GLY A 48 17.77 1.33 10.24
N ARG A 49 16.95 2.30 10.69
CA ARG A 49 16.13 3.25 9.89
C ARG A 49 16.29 3.10 8.38
N PHE A 50 15.20 2.77 7.66
CA PHE A 50 15.01 2.89 6.19
C PHE A 50 16.21 3.54 5.50
N ALA A 51 17.29 2.75 5.35
CA ALA A 51 18.55 3.29 4.91
C ALA A 51 18.44 3.40 3.39
N VAL A 52 18.14 4.62 2.97
CA VAL A 52 18.43 5.15 1.65
C VAL A 52 19.74 4.52 1.17
N GLY A 53 19.67 3.64 0.17
CA GLY A 53 20.84 3.00 -0.43
C GLY A 53 21.13 1.54 -0.06
N PHE A 54 20.21 0.80 0.54
CA PHE A 54 20.41 -0.65 0.74
C PHE A 54 20.44 -1.41 -0.61
N GLN A 55 21.64 -1.72 -1.11
CA GLN A 55 21.88 -2.50 -2.33
C GLN A 55 22.00 -4.02 -2.08
N GLY A 56 21.58 -4.52 -0.91
CA GLY A 56 21.57 -5.96 -0.58
C GLY A 56 20.22 -6.61 -0.86
N SER A 57 20.19 -7.61 -1.74
CA SER A 57 19.03 -8.25 -2.38
C SER A 57 18.32 -9.34 -1.54
N PHE A 58 18.23 -9.22 -0.21
CA PHE A 58 17.79 -10.36 0.63
C PHE A 58 16.26 -10.46 0.85
N PHE A 59 15.44 -9.62 0.22
CA PHE A 59 13.98 -9.68 0.31
C PHE A 59 13.31 -9.21 -0.98
N GLU A 60 13.74 -9.69 -2.14
CA GLU A 60 13.41 -9.06 -3.44
C GLU A 60 11.91 -8.74 -3.61
N ASP A 61 11.02 -9.71 -3.43
CA ASP A 61 9.58 -9.50 -3.65
C ASP A 61 8.94 -8.50 -2.66
N PHE A 62 9.24 -8.64 -1.37
CA PHE A 62 8.68 -7.75 -0.35
C PHE A 62 9.32 -6.35 -0.44
N SER A 63 10.60 -6.27 -0.75
CA SER A 63 11.32 -5.01 -0.98
C SER A 63 10.77 -4.27 -2.19
N GLU A 64 10.52 -4.96 -3.30
CA GLU A 64 9.85 -4.36 -4.47
C GLU A 64 8.44 -3.87 -4.12
N THR A 65 7.70 -4.62 -3.30
CA THR A 65 6.41 -4.16 -2.78
C THR A 65 6.56 -2.88 -1.95
N MET A 66 7.53 -2.81 -1.04
CA MET A 66 7.81 -1.61 -0.25
C MET A 66 8.19 -0.41 -1.13
N LYS A 67 9.03 -0.63 -2.16
CA LYS A 67 9.41 0.40 -3.13
C LYS A 67 8.21 0.94 -3.91
N LEU A 68 7.30 0.08 -4.36
CA LEU A 68 6.08 0.52 -5.06
C LEU A 68 5.21 1.40 -4.16
N ILE A 69 5.04 1.00 -2.90
CA ILE A 69 4.22 1.73 -1.94
C ILE A 69 4.85 3.09 -1.59
N ASP A 70 6.17 3.16 -1.42
CA ASP A 70 6.90 4.41 -1.19
C ASP A 70 6.93 5.32 -2.42
N GLN A 71 7.06 4.74 -3.62
CA GLN A 71 7.06 5.46 -4.89
C GLN A 71 5.72 6.14 -5.16
N TYR A 72 4.62 5.39 -5.05
CA TYR A 72 3.29 5.88 -5.43
C TYR A 72 2.52 6.54 -4.30
N LYS A 73 2.90 6.29 -3.04
CA LYS A 73 2.29 6.88 -1.84
C LYS A 73 0.75 6.81 -1.89
N PHE A 74 0.24 5.60 -2.10
CA PHE A 74 -1.19 5.40 -2.29
C PHE A 74 -2.00 5.92 -1.10
N PRO A 75 -3.10 6.66 -1.32
CA PRO A 75 -3.95 7.16 -0.24
C PRO A 75 -4.62 6.05 0.58
N THR A 76 -4.84 4.88 -0.02
CA THR A 76 -5.45 3.72 0.65
C THR A 76 -4.68 2.46 0.29
N VAL A 77 -4.20 1.74 1.30
CA VAL A 77 -3.55 0.44 1.14
C VAL A 77 -4.20 -0.55 2.10
N PHE A 78 -4.87 -1.57 1.56
CA PHE A 78 -5.42 -2.68 2.35
C PHE A 78 -4.34 -3.73 2.55
N ILE A 79 -3.74 -3.74 3.74
CA ILE A 79 -2.66 -4.66 4.09
C ILE A 79 -3.25 -5.91 4.73
N ASN A 80 -3.16 -7.04 4.02
CA ASN A 80 -3.65 -8.32 4.46
C ASN A 80 -2.50 -9.33 4.58
N GLN A 81 -2.59 -10.25 5.54
CA GLN A 81 -1.68 -11.39 5.60
C GLN A 81 -2.20 -12.52 4.71
N PHE A 82 -1.29 -13.27 4.08
CA PHE A 82 -1.68 -14.41 3.27
C PHE A 82 -2.46 -15.44 4.10
N TYR A 83 -3.60 -15.85 3.56
CA TYR A 83 -4.40 -16.93 4.12
C TYR A 83 -4.70 -17.96 3.01
N PRO A 84 -4.33 -19.24 3.19
CA PRO A 84 -4.63 -20.31 2.22
C PRO A 84 -6.11 -20.37 1.86
N ARG A 85 -6.43 -20.27 0.58
CA ARG A 85 -7.80 -20.50 0.08
C ARG A 85 -7.91 -21.94 -0.42
N PRO A 86 -8.83 -22.76 0.12
CA PRO A 86 -9.02 -24.15 -0.33
C PRO A 86 -9.15 -24.25 -1.85
N GLY A 87 -8.51 -25.27 -2.45
CA GLY A 87 -8.52 -25.49 -3.90
C GLY A 87 -7.54 -24.64 -4.72
N THR A 88 -6.84 -23.69 -4.12
CA THR A 88 -5.80 -22.90 -4.82
C THR A 88 -4.44 -23.59 -4.78
N LYS A 89 -3.61 -23.38 -5.82
CA LYS A 89 -2.21 -23.85 -5.80
C LYS A 89 -1.42 -23.30 -4.61
N ALA A 90 -1.69 -22.05 -4.23
CA ALA A 90 -1.03 -21.38 -3.11
C ALA A 90 -1.33 -22.05 -1.75
N ALA A 91 -2.50 -22.67 -1.60
CA ALA A 91 -2.85 -23.37 -0.37
C ALA A 91 -2.04 -24.64 -0.12
N ALA A 92 -1.44 -25.22 -1.16
CA ALA A 92 -0.55 -26.39 -1.05
C ALA A 92 0.94 -26.01 -0.92
N MET A 93 1.28 -24.72 -0.98
CA MET A 93 2.67 -24.25 -0.87
C MET A 93 3.10 -24.15 0.60
N LYS A 94 4.41 -24.28 0.84
CA LYS A 94 5.00 -24.05 2.17
C LYS A 94 4.78 -22.58 2.57
N LEU A 95 4.17 -22.37 3.73
CA LEU A 95 3.95 -21.03 4.25
C LEU A 95 5.24 -20.41 4.79
N LEU A 96 5.32 -19.09 4.68
CA LEU A 96 6.34 -18.32 5.37
C LEU A 96 6.16 -18.41 6.89
N PRO A 97 7.25 -18.35 7.68
CA PRO A 97 7.15 -18.32 9.13
C PRO A 97 6.27 -17.15 9.59
N THR A 98 5.40 -17.39 10.57
CA THR A 98 4.43 -16.39 11.05
C THR A 98 5.10 -15.10 11.52
N GLU A 99 6.29 -15.18 12.13
CA GLU A 99 7.03 -14.00 12.58
C GLU A 99 7.45 -13.10 11.41
N VAL A 100 7.88 -13.70 10.30
CA VAL A 100 8.23 -12.98 9.07
C VAL A 100 7.02 -12.25 8.51
N VAL A 101 5.87 -12.92 8.43
CA VAL A 101 4.62 -12.32 7.93
C VAL A 101 4.17 -11.15 8.82
N LYS A 102 4.29 -11.29 10.14
CA LYS A 102 3.98 -10.22 11.11
C LYS A 102 4.92 -9.03 10.95
N GLN A 103 6.23 -9.28 10.84
CA GLN A 103 7.22 -8.22 10.63
C GLN A 103 6.97 -7.45 9.33
N ARG A 104 6.72 -8.16 8.22
CA ARG A 104 6.39 -7.54 6.92
C ARG A 104 5.14 -6.67 7.01
N THR A 105 4.08 -7.17 7.64
CA THR A 105 2.84 -6.41 7.86
C THR A 105 3.13 -5.13 8.65
N LYS A 106 3.92 -5.22 9.73
CA LYS A 106 4.31 -4.08 10.56
C LYS A 106 5.14 -3.06 9.79
N MET A 107 6.11 -3.51 8.99
CA MET A 107 6.94 -2.65 8.15
C MET A 107 6.11 -1.87 7.13
N LEU A 108 5.23 -2.58 6.41
CA LEU A 108 4.39 -1.96 5.40
C LEU A 108 3.37 -0.99 6.02
N THR A 109 2.81 -1.34 7.17
CA THR A 109 1.91 -0.45 7.94
C THR A 109 2.65 0.81 8.39
N ALA A 110 3.89 0.67 8.88
CA ALA A 110 4.72 1.79 9.27
C ALA A 110 5.06 2.71 8.08
N LEU A 111 5.36 2.13 6.91
CA LEU A 111 5.59 2.89 5.68
C LEU A 111 4.31 3.64 5.25
N PHE A 112 3.16 2.98 5.22
CA PHE A 112 1.88 3.63 4.87
C PHE A 112 1.59 4.85 5.76
N HIS A 113 1.84 4.73 7.06
CA HIS A 113 1.65 5.84 8.00
C HIS A 113 2.76 6.90 7.98
N SER A 114 3.90 6.65 7.32
CA SER A 114 5.02 7.59 7.31
C SER A 114 4.89 8.68 6.26
N TYR A 115 4.16 8.43 5.16
CA TYR A 115 4.01 9.39 4.08
C TYR A 115 2.67 10.14 4.11
N GLN A 116 2.62 11.27 3.40
CA GLN A 116 1.45 12.14 3.29
C GLN A 116 0.91 12.09 1.84
N PRO A 117 -0.09 11.24 1.54
CA PRO A 117 -0.56 11.04 0.16
C PRO A 117 -1.27 12.27 -0.42
N TYR A 118 -1.78 13.16 0.44
CA TYR A 118 -2.56 14.34 0.06
C TYR A 118 -1.79 15.66 0.17
N ALA A 119 -0.46 15.64 0.26
CA ALA A 119 0.34 16.86 0.41
C ALA A 119 0.10 17.87 -0.73
N ASN A 120 -0.14 17.38 -1.95
CA ASN A 120 -0.47 18.19 -3.13
C ASN A 120 -1.93 18.70 -3.17
N ARG A 121 -2.77 18.32 -2.20
CA ARG A 121 -4.17 18.77 -2.05
C ARG A 121 -4.29 20.01 -1.15
N VAL A 122 -3.28 20.26 -0.31
CA VAL A 122 -3.30 21.37 0.66
C VAL A 122 -3.43 22.71 -0.06
N GLY A 123 -4.38 23.54 0.39
CA GLY A 123 -4.64 24.86 -0.17
C GLY A 123 -5.50 24.88 -1.44
N ARG A 124 -5.87 23.72 -1.99
CA ARG A 124 -6.79 23.65 -3.14
C ARG A 124 -8.25 23.78 -2.70
N VAL A 125 -9.07 24.35 -3.58
CA VAL A 125 -10.52 24.49 -3.38
C VAL A 125 -11.23 23.44 -4.22
N TYR A 126 -12.12 22.67 -3.60
CA TYR A 126 -12.87 21.60 -4.25
C TYR A 126 -14.37 21.86 -4.18
N LYS A 127 -15.08 21.57 -5.27
CA LYS A 127 -16.52 21.29 -5.18
C LYS A 127 -16.68 19.92 -4.53
N VAL A 128 -17.40 19.88 -3.41
CA VAL A 128 -17.61 18.66 -2.62
C VAL A 128 -19.10 18.34 -2.50
N LEU A 129 -19.41 17.07 -2.33
CA LEU A 129 -20.72 16.58 -1.90
C LEU A 129 -20.67 16.32 -0.39
N VAL A 130 -21.48 17.04 0.37
CA VAL A 130 -21.65 16.79 1.81
C VAL A 130 -22.48 15.51 1.98
N ALA A 131 -21.94 14.53 2.70
CA ALA A 131 -22.57 13.24 2.92
C ALA A 131 -23.22 13.15 4.31
N GLU A 132 -22.52 13.61 5.34
CA GLU A 132 -22.96 13.45 6.73
C GLU A 132 -22.35 14.51 7.67
N LYS A 133 -22.86 14.58 8.90
CA LYS A 133 -22.22 15.32 9.98
C LYS A 133 -21.06 14.47 10.52
N ALA A 134 -19.91 15.10 10.74
CA ALA A 134 -18.80 14.42 11.39
C ALA A 134 -19.16 14.07 12.83
N PHE A 135 -18.55 12.99 13.34
CA PHE A 135 -18.73 12.56 14.72
C PHE A 135 -18.33 13.65 15.74
N ARG A 136 -17.35 14.51 15.40
CA ARG A 136 -16.98 15.70 16.17
C ARG A 136 -17.77 16.88 15.61
N GLY A 137 -18.76 17.33 16.37
CA GLY A 137 -19.98 17.99 15.89
C GLY A 137 -19.87 19.28 15.07
N ASP A 138 -18.71 19.90 15.01
CA ASP A 138 -18.53 21.16 14.27
C ASP A 138 -18.11 20.96 12.80
N PHE A 139 -17.93 19.71 12.37
CA PHE A 139 -17.51 19.42 11.00
C PHE A 139 -18.57 18.60 10.23
N LEU A 140 -18.56 18.75 8.92
CA LEU A 140 -19.24 17.90 7.95
C LEU A 140 -18.22 17.00 7.26
N VAL A 141 -18.66 15.80 6.92
CA VAL A 141 -17.90 14.88 6.06
C VAL A 141 -18.40 15.08 4.64
N ALA A 142 -17.49 15.47 3.75
CA ALA A 142 -17.79 15.69 2.34
C ALA A 142 -16.80 14.92 1.45
N HIS A 143 -17.17 14.67 0.20
CA HIS A 143 -16.32 13.99 -0.77
C HIS A 143 -16.09 14.87 -2.00
N ASN A 144 -14.85 14.93 -2.49
CA ASN A 144 -14.54 15.56 -3.77
C ASN A 144 -14.83 14.60 -4.95
N LYS A 145 -14.54 15.04 -6.18
CA LYS A 145 -14.74 14.21 -7.39
C LYS A 145 -13.89 12.94 -7.43
N ALA A 146 -12.73 12.93 -6.76
CA ALA A 146 -11.88 11.75 -6.62
C ALA A 146 -12.34 10.84 -5.46
N TYR A 147 -13.50 11.14 -4.87
CA TYR A 147 -14.07 10.47 -3.70
C TYR A 147 -13.21 10.55 -2.43
N GLU A 148 -12.23 11.45 -2.41
CA GLU A 148 -11.41 11.73 -1.23
C GLU A 148 -12.29 12.41 -0.16
N GLN A 149 -12.20 11.94 1.08
CA GLN A 149 -12.91 12.53 2.21
C GLN A 149 -12.27 13.88 2.59
N VAL A 150 -13.09 14.92 2.70
CA VAL A 150 -12.73 16.28 3.08
C VAL A 150 -13.56 16.69 4.29
N GLY A 151 -12.90 17.16 5.35
CA GLY A 151 -13.57 17.81 6.47
C GLY A 151 -13.94 19.25 6.10
N TYR A 152 -15.19 19.64 6.35
CA TYR A 152 -15.69 21.00 6.10
C TYR A 152 -16.32 21.54 7.38
N GLY A 153 -15.82 22.65 7.92
CA GLY A 153 -16.32 23.31 9.13
C GLY A 153 -16.16 24.81 9.04
#